data_AF-A0A3N5NVM7-F1
#
_entry.id   AF-A0A3N5NVM7-F1
#
_cell.length_a   1.000
_cell.length_b   1.000
_cell.length_c   1.000
_cell.angle_alpha   90.00
_cell.angle_beta   90.00
_cell.angle_gamma   90.00
#
_symmetry.space_group_name_H-M   'P 1'
#
loop_
_entity.id
_entity.type
_entity.pdbx_description
1 polymer ?
#
loop_
_entity_poly.entity_id
_entity_poly.type
_entity_poly.pdbx_seq_one_letter_code
_entity_poly.pdbx_strand_id
1 'polypeptide(L)'
;VGLTLFLLSLFIENKQLFSAFKMEHLSVYASLFFFGFLYTPIEMLIGLAENIISRKNEYEADAFAVETYGDADAMINGLKKLSVDNLSNLTPHPFKVFLSYSHPPILERIKAIRFIKNKISNSNR
;
A
#
# COMPACT_ATOMS: atom_id res chain seq x y z
N VAL A 1 -15.45 1.16 2.30
CA VAL A 1 -16.70 1.88 2.65
C VAL A 1 -17.35 1.36 3.93
N GLY A 2 -17.64 0.04 4.06
CA GLY A 2 -18.29 -0.50 5.27
C GLY A 2 -17.56 -0.22 6.58
N LEU A 3 -16.25 -0.48 6.64
CA LEU A 3 -15.43 -0.18 7.83
C LEU A 3 -15.44 1.31 8.19
N THR A 4 -15.30 2.20 7.20
CA THR A 4 -15.32 3.65 7.40
C THR A 4 -16.65 4.13 7.96
N LEU A 5 -17.77 3.62 7.44
CA LEU A 5 -19.12 3.95 7.95
C LEU A 5 -19.35 3.41 9.36
N PHE A 6 -18.84 2.21 9.67
CA PHE A 6 -18.86 1.65 11.01
C PHE A 6 -18.05 2.51 11.99
N LEU A 7 -16.85 2.96 11.59
CA LEU A 7 -16.06 3.84 12.44
C LEU A 7 -16.74 5.19 12.63
N LEU A 8 -17.34 5.76 11.58
CA LEU A 8 -18.12 7.00 11.67
C LEU A 8 -19.29 6.88 12.66
N SER A 9 -19.98 5.74 12.70
CA SER A 9 -21.10 5.56 13.64
C SER A 9 -20.67 5.62 15.11
N LEU A 10 -19.40 5.36 15.43
CA LEU A 10 -18.86 5.51 16.79
C LEU A 10 -18.64 6.99 17.19
N PHE A 11 -18.55 7.89 16.21
CA PHE A 11 -18.28 9.32 16.41
C PHE A 11 -19.57 10.16 16.44
N ILE A 12 -20.61 9.73 15.72
CA ILE A 12 -21.90 10.42 15.70
C ILE A 12 -22.50 10.46 17.11
N GLU A 13 -22.88 11.66 17.56
CA GLU A 13 -23.57 11.90 18.84
C GLU A 13 -22.80 11.44 20.10
N ASN A 14 -21.48 11.30 20.01
CA ASN A 14 -20.65 10.88 21.13
C ASN A 14 -20.47 12.00 22.19
N LYS A 15 -21.27 11.96 23.27
CA LYS A 15 -21.24 12.97 24.35
C LYS A 15 -19.87 13.16 25.01
N GLN A 16 -19.07 12.09 25.14
CA GLN A 16 -17.74 12.17 25.77
C GLN A 16 -16.73 12.89 24.89
N LEU A 17 -16.80 12.65 23.57
CA LEU A 17 -15.98 13.36 22.61
C LEU A 17 -16.30 14.87 22.64
N PHE A 18 -17.58 15.23 22.65
CA PHE A 18 -18.00 16.63 22.67
C PHE A 18 -17.62 17.34 23.98
N SER A 19 -17.73 16.66 25.11
CA SER A 19 -17.31 17.23 26.40
C SER A 19 -15.80 17.45 26.48
N ALA A 20 -14.99 16.58 25.88
CA ALA A 20 -13.53 16.76 25.80
C ALA A 20 -13.13 18.04 25.03
N PHE A 21 -13.93 18.43 24.04
CA PHE A 21 -13.76 19.69 23.30
C PHE A 21 -14.61 20.86 23.86
N LYS A 22 -15.19 20.71 25.06
CA LYS A 22 -16.01 21.72 25.74
C LYS A 22 -17.21 22.22 24.93
N MET A 23 -17.82 21.34 24.14
CA MET A 23 -19.06 21.65 23.41
C MET A 23 -20.29 21.37 24.26
N GLU A 24 -21.20 22.33 24.33
CA GLU A 24 -22.44 22.23 25.13
C GLU A 24 -23.55 21.46 24.40
N HIS A 25 -23.54 21.46 23.06
CA HIS A 25 -24.56 20.83 22.23
C HIS A 25 -23.95 19.77 21.30
N LEU A 26 -24.67 18.65 21.14
CA LEU A 26 -24.35 17.66 20.12
C LEU A 26 -24.70 18.22 18.74
N SER A 27 -23.82 17.99 17.76
CA SER A 27 -24.00 18.43 16.38
C SER A 27 -23.47 17.38 15.42
N VAL A 28 -24.26 17.01 14.43
CA VAL A 28 -23.84 16.07 13.37
C VAL A 28 -22.64 16.65 12.60
N TYR A 29 -22.65 17.96 12.31
CA TYR A 29 -21.55 18.64 11.62
C TYR A 29 -20.24 18.57 12.41
N ALA A 30 -20.30 18.78 13.72
CA ALA A 30 -19.13 18.66 14.58
C ALA A 30 -18.62 17.22 14.67
N SER A 31 -19.53 16.23 14.68
CA SER A 31 -19.16 14.81 14.65
C SER A 31 -18.40 14.44 13.37
N LEU A 32 -18.83 14.95 12.21
CA LEU A 32 -18.14 14.75 10.92
C LEU A 32 -16.76 15.42 10.92
N PHE A 33 -16.64 16.63 11.48
CA PHE A 33 -15.36 17.31 11.64
C PHE A 33 -14.40 16.51 12.53
N PHE A 34 -14.85 16.08 13.70
CA PHE A 34 -14.03 15.27 14.60
C PHE A 34 -13.64 13.93 14.00
N PHE A 35 -14.55 13.29 13.26
CA PHE A 35 -14.24 12.08 12.52
C PHE A 35 -13.13 12.34 11.52
N GLY A 36 -13.25 13.35 10.63
CA GLY A 36 -12.20 13.67 9.67
C GLY A 36 -10.84 13.97 10.32
N PHE A 37 -10.84 14.69 11.45
CA PHE A 37 -9.62 15.04 12.18
C PHE A 37 -8.97 13.83 12.88
N LEU A 38 -9.76 12.98 13.53
CA LEU A 38 -9.27 11.85 14.33
C LEU A 38 -9.13 10.56 13.52
N TYR A 39 -9.65 10.52 12.28
CA TYR A 39 -9.56 9.36 11.40
C TYR A 39 -8.16 9.18 10.79
N THR A 40 -7.37 10.24 10.65
CA THR A 40 -6.02 10.19 10.04
C THR A 40 -5.10 9.10 10.63
N PRO A 41 -4.92 8.95 11.95
CA PRO A 41 -4.09 7.86 12.48
C PRO A 41 -4.66 6.47 12.21
N ILE A 42 -5.99 6.33 12.14
CA ILE A 42 -6.66 5.07 11.81
C ILE A 42 -6.40 4.72 10.34
N GLU A 43 -6.58 5.71 9.45
CA GLU A 43 -6.28 5.58 8.03
C GLU A 43 -4.82 5.20 7.79
N MET A 44 -3.88 5.81 8.52
CA MET A 44 -2.47 5.47 8.44
C MET A 44 -2.24 3.97 8.75
N LEU A 45 -2.82 3.45 9.83
CA LEU A 45 -2.68 2.03 10.20
C LEU A 45 -3.30 1.09 9.17
N ILE A 46 -4.48 1.44 8.66
CA ILE A 46 -5.14 0.67 7.58
C ILE A 46 -4.26 0.68 6.33
N GLY A 47 -3.74 1.85 5.95
CA GLY A 47 -2.85 2.02 4.79
C GLY A 47 -1.55 1.22 4.91
N LEU A 48 -1.01 1.03 6.12
CA LEU A 48 0.13 0.13 6.32
C LEU A 48 -0.22 -1.33 5.97
N ALA A 49 -1.38 -1.81 6.41
CA ALA A 49 -1.83 -3.16 6.09
C ALA A 49 -2.09 -3.32 4.59
N GLU A 50 -2.75 -2.33 3.97
CA GLU A 50 -2.98 -2.30 2.52
C GLU A 50 -1.67 -2.30 1.72
N ASN A 51 -0.68 -1.50 2.13
CA ASN A 51 0.63 -1.47 1.50
C ASN A 51 1.36 -2.82 1.60
N ILE A 52 1.24 -3.54 2.73
CA ILE A 52 1.82 -4.89 2.86
C ILE A 52 1.16 -5.86 1.87
N ILE A 53 -0.17 -5.86 1.79
CA ILE A 53 -0.93 -6.72 0.89
C ILE A 53 -0.61 -6.37 -0.58
N SER A 54 -0.60 -5.08 -0.91
CA SER A 54 -0.29 -4.59 -2.26
C SER A 54 1.11 -5.02 -2.71
N ARG A 55 2.12 -4.89 -1.84
CA ARG A 55 3.48 -5.37 -2.14
C ARG A 55 3.55 -6.87 -2.38
N LYS A 56 2.80 -7.66 -1.61
CA LYS A 56 2.70 -9.11 -1.83
C LYS A 56 2.06 -9.42 -3.19
N ASN A 57 0.96 -8.75 -3.51
CA ASN A 57 0.24 -8.94 -4.78
C ASN A 57 1.13 -8.59 -5.98
N GLU A 58 1.98 -7.55 -5.88
CA GLU A 58 2.95 -7.23 -6.94
C GLU A 58 3.94 -8.37 -7.18
N TYR A 59 4.46 -9.00 -6.13
CA TYR A 59 5.36 -10.15 -6.29
C TYR A 59 4.68 -11.36 -6.91
N GLU A 60 3.43 -11.63 -6.54
CA GLU A 60 2.62 -12.69 -7.13
C GLU A 60 2.31 -12.41 -8.61
N ALA A 61 1.97 -11.16 -8.94
CA ALA A 61 1.75 -10.73 -10.32
C ALA A 61 3.03 -10.83 -11.17
N ASP A 62 4.17 -10.42 -10.62
CA ASP A 62 5.47 -10.54 -11.29
C ASP A 62 5.82 -12.00 -11.58
N ALA A 63 5.60 -12.89 -10.60
CA ALA A 63 5.83 -14.32 -10.77
C ALA A 63 4.92 -14.91 -11.85
N PHE A 64 3.62 -14.60 -11.79
CA PHE A 64 2.64 -15.06 -12.77
C PHE A 64 2.99 -14.59 -14.19
N ALA A 65 3.41 -13.34 -14.35
CA ALA A 65 3.80 -12.78 -15.64
C ALA A 65 5.02 -13.51 -16.23
N VAL A 66 6.04 -13.77 -15.41
CA VAL A 66 7.25 -14.50 -15.83
C VAL A 66 6.92 -15.94 -16.23
N GLU A 67 6.11 -16.63 -15.43
CA GLU A 67 5.72 -18.02 -15.68
C GLU A 67 4.84 -18.17 -16.93
N THR A 68 3.95 -17.21 -17.18
CA THR A 68 2.99 -17.29 -18.30
C THR A 68 3.58 -16.79 -19.62
N TYR A 69 4.34 -15.69 -19.60
CA TYR A 69 4.89 -15.09 -20.81
C TYR A 69 6.21 -15.73 -21.25
N GLY A 70 6.98 -16.28 -20.30
CA GLY A 70 8.23 -17.00 -20.59
C GLY A 70 9.46 -16.13 -20.88
N ASP A 71 9.30 -14.81 -21.04
CA ASP A 71 10.41 -13.87 -21.23
C ASP A 71 10.56 -12.89 -20.05
N ALA A 72 11.32 -13.34 -19.04
CA ALA A 72 11.67 -12.53 -17.88
C ALA A 72 12.56 -11.32 -18.20
N ASP A 73 13.37 -11.37 -19.27
CA ASP A 73 14.30 -10.29 -19.60
C ASP A 73 13.55 -9.11 -20.23
N ALA A 74 12.55 -9.37 -21.07
CA ALA A 74 11.65 -8.34 -21.58
C ALA A 74 10.96 -7.58 -20.45
N MET A 75 10.45 -8.29 -19.43
CA MET A 75 9.82 -7.68 -18.27
C MET A 75 10.80 -6.82 -17.45
N ILE A 76 12.01 -7.32 -17.18
CA ILE A 76 13.06 -6.55 -16.49
C ILE A 76 13.40 -5.28 -17.28
N ASN A 77 13.49 -5.36 -18.61
CA ASN A 77 13.76 -4.20 -19.44
C ASN A 77 12.62 -3.18 -19.42
N GLY A 78 11.38 -3.64 -19.42
CA GLY A 78 10.19 -2.79 -19.23
C GLY A 78 10.24 -2.04 -17.89
N LEU A 79 10.51 -2.75 -16.79
CA LEU A 79 10.64 -2.14 -15.46
C LEU A 79 11.77 -1.10 -15.39
N LYS A 80 12.92 -1.37 -16.02
CA LYS A 80 14.03 -0.41 -16.11
C LYS A 80 13.63 0.84 -16.89
N LYS A 81 12.96 0.67 -18.04
CA LYS A 81 12.53 1.78 -18.87
C LYS A 81 11.55 2.67 -18.11
N LEU A 82 10.53 2.08 -17.49
CA LEU A 82 9.58 2.81 -16.64
C LEU A 82 10.27 3.53 -15.48
N SER A 83 11.31 2.92 -14.88
CA SER A 83 12.08 3.55 -13.82
C SER A 83 12.82 4.80 -14.29
N VAL A 84 13.40 4.76 -15.50
CA VAL A 84 14.11 5.90 -16.09
C VAL A 84 13.11 6.99 -16.47
N ASP A 85 12.03 6.62 -17.16
CA ASP A 85 11.00 7.55 -17.63
C ASP A 85 10.34 8.31 -16.46
N ASN A 86 10.15 7.64 -15.31
CA ASN A 86 9.56 8.23 -14.12
C ASN A 86 10.58 8.79 -13.11
N LEU A 87 11.89 8.79 -13.42
CA LEU A 87 12.97 9.22 -12.52
C LEU A 87 12.85 8.61 -11.11
N SER A 88 12.51 7.31 -11.07
CA SER A 88 12.17 6.63 -9.82
C SER A 88 13.38 6.52 -8.89
N ASN A 89 13.16 6.74 -7.58
CA ASN A 89 14.19 6.50 -6.58
C ASN A 89 14.49 5.00 -6.48
N LEU A 90 15.69 4.60 -6.88
CA LEU A 90 16.13 3.20 -6.90
C LEU A 90 16.55 2.68 -5.52
N THR A 91 16.91 3.55 -4.59
CA THR A 91 17.39 3.19 -3.24
C THR A 91 16.64 3.96 -2.16
N PRO A 92 15.31 3.82 -2.06
CA PRO A 92 14.54 4.43 -1.00
C PRO A 92 14.89 3.82 0.35
N HIS A 93 14.85 4.63 1.41
CA HIS A 93 15.08 4.15 2.76
C HIS A 93 14.01 3.10 3.17
N PRO A 94 14.37 1.96 3.79
CA PRO A 94 13.42 0.88 4.10
C PRO A 94 12.20 1.34 4.90
N PHE A 95 12.37 2.26 5.85
CA PHE A 95 11.26 2.80 6.63
C PHE A 95 10.25 3.58 5.78
N LYS A 96 10.73 4.32 4.77
CA LYS A 96 9.87 5.05 3.84
C LYS A 96 9.09 4.08 2.94
N VAL A 97 9.74 3.01 2.51
CA VAL A 97 9.09 1.94 1.73
C VAL A 97 7.99 1.28 2.57
N PHE A 98 8.33 0.90 3.80
CA PHE A 98 7.39 0.25 4.71
C PHE A 98 6.13 1.09 4.95
N LEU A 99 6.33 2.38 5.26
CA LEU A 99 5.23 3.28 5.61
C LEU A 99 4.38 3.72 4.42
N SER A 100 5.00 4.05 3.29
CA SER A 100 4.34 4.87 2.26
C SER A 100 4.29 4.23 0.89
N TYR A 101 5.04 3.16 0.63
CA TYR A 101 5.11 2.59 -0.73
C TYR A 101 4.13 1.43 -0.85
N SER A 102 3.15 1.56 -1.75
CA SER A 102 2.25 0.47 -2.13
C SER A 102 2.97 -0.63 -2.91
N HIS A 103 4.05 -0.29 -3.62
CA HIS A 103 4.84 -1.23 -4.43
C HIS A 103 6.25 -1.42 -3.88
N PRO A 104 6.85 -2.62 -4.03
CA PRO A 104 8.24 -2.82 -3.67
C PRO A 104 9.17 -2.00 -4.57
N PRO A 105 10.35 -1.60 -4.09
CA PRO A 105 11.36 -0.96 -4.93
C PRO A 105 11.67 -1.80 -6.17
N ILE A 106 11.87 -1.13 -7.32
CA ILE A 106 12.10 -1.80 -8.61
C ILE A 106 13.29 -2.75 -8.56
N LEU A 107 14.34 -2.41 -7.79
CA LEU A 107 15.49 -3.31 -7.60
C LEU A 107 15.12 -4.63 -6.91
N GLU A 108 14.18 -4.62 -5.97
CA GLU A 108 13.70 -5.84 -5.31
C GLU A 108 12.89 -6.70 -6.27
N ARG A 109 12.01 -6.09 -7.06
CA ARG A 109 11.23 -6.78 -8.11
C ARG A 109 12.14 -7.45 -9.15
N ILE A 110 13.13 -6.72 -9.66
CA ILE A 110 14.09 -7.27 -10.64
C ILE A 110 14.87 -8.46 -10.03
N LYS A 111 15.26 -8.39 -8.74
CA LYS A 111 15.92 -9.51 -8.06
C LYS A 111 15.00 -10.71 -7.95
N ALA A 112 13.73 -10.52 -7.57
CA ALA A 112 12.74 -11.59 -7.48
C ALA A 112 12.49 -12.25 -8.86
N ILE A 113 12.31 -11.47 -9.91
CA ILE A 113 12.13 -11.97 -11.28
C ILE A 113 13.33 -12.80 -11.74
N ARG A 114 14.55 -12.33 -11.49
CA ARG A 114 15.77 -13.10 -11.82
C ARG A 114 15.86 -14.41 -11.07
N PHE A 115 15.46 -14.42 -9.79
CA PHE A 115 15.42 -15.64 -9.00
C PHE A 115 14.44 -16.67 -9.59
N ILE A 116 13.23 -16.22 -9.98
CA ILE A 116 12.22 -17.06 -10.63
C ILE A 116 12.73 -17.60 -11.96
N LYS A 117 13.31 -16.74 -12.81
CA LYS A 117 13.93 -17.15 -14.09
C LYS A 117 14.94 -18.28 -13.90
N ASN A 118 15.85 -18.13 -12.94
CA ASN A 118 16.88 -19.14 -12.65
C ASN A 118 16.26 -20.45 -12.15
N LYS A 119 15.21 -20.39 -11.32
CA LYS A 119 14.48 -21.56 -10.83
C LYS A 119 13.82 -22.33 -11.98
N ILE A 120 13.14 -21.64 -12.90
CA ILE A 120 12.52 -22.25 -14.08
C ILE A 120 13.59 -22.91 -14.97
N SER A 121 14.69 -22.20 -15.25
CA SER A 121 15.78 -22.74 -16.07
C SER A 121 16.43 -23.99 -15.48
N ASN A 122 16.51 -24.11 -14.15
CA ASN A 122 17.07 -25.28 -13.47
C ASN A 122 16.08 -26.46 -13.42
N SER A 123 14.76 -26.20 -13.44
CA SER A 123 13.75 -27.25 -13.49
C SER A 123 13.62 -27.90 -14.87
N ASN A 124 14.05 -27.21 -15.93
CA ASN A 124 14.03 -27.69 -17.31
C ASN A 124 15.33 -28.38 -17.75
N ARG A 125 16.30 -28.55 -16.84
CA ARG A 125 17.54 -29.32 -17.03
C ARG A 125 17.42 -30.67 -16.34
#